data_AF-A0A4R3GXW7-F1
#
_entry.id   AF-A0A4R3GXW7-F1
#
_cell.length_a   1.000
_cell.length_b   1.000
_cell.length_c   1.000
_cell.angle_alpha   90.00
_cell.angle_beta   90.00
_cell.angle_gamma   90.00
#
_symmetry.space_group_name_H-M   'P 1'
#
loop_
_entity.id
_entity.type
_entity.pdbx_description
1 polymer ?
#
loop_
_entity_poly.entity_id
_entity_poly.type
_entity_poly.pdbx_seq_one_letter_code
_entity_poly.pdbx_strand_id
1 'polypeptide(L)'
;MLSTTRTRAALTAIVVVAATLLASCETPPPPPPPLVAAPPAPPPITLSSSIVEKASAFRGYMQRAGAIGATFENGDQIQASLKVGVAYEPKQFLSGATAYAAVLALQDPTYVASVRSFATDPVQRQSIINQIIADPAYAVGFKGSDTAAGRIIDTLGAEGLRLYTAGKAVKQAAYDVQRAKWSTLPVLDRDGRLAYAKTMSATPALADSADVAALQQASMGGVPLVPAPPAAPAAAVTVSGPRSAPPPYKPLVIRGLAVAALAALGAAGDNNLATIDAVMVEPASAMCLNMAKLNLYQCLAVAKPHYEDVFCLGQHIMIDTSMCVLKASGAALPYEPPPPPKPEPVVTKKKPVAKKRASAKKKS
;
A
#
# COMPACT_ATOMS: atom_id res chain seq x y z
N MET A 1 35.95 -62.32 71.84
CA MET A 1 34.83 -63.25 72.08
C MET A 1 34.56 -64.01 70.79
N LEU A 2 34.25 -65.29 70.95
CA LEU A 2 34.02 -66.37 69.98
C LEU A 2 33.36 -65.88 68.66
N SER A 3 33.68 -66.40 67.48
CA SER A 3 33.43 -67.80 67.16
C SER A 3 34.09 -68.24 65.85
N THR A 4 34.50 -69.49 65.87
CA THR A 4 35.26 -70.26 64.88
C THR A 4 34.37 -70.93 63.83
N THR A 5 34.97 -71.18 62.66
CA THR A 5 34.84 -72.39 61.81
C THR A 5 33.50 -72.73 61.14
N ARG A 6 33.56 -72.95 59.82
CA ARG A 6 33.34 -74.29 59.25
C ARG A 6 33.93 -74.46 57.85
N THR A 7 34.68 -75.54 57.74
CA THR A 7 35.44 -76.08 56.62
C THR A 7 34.66 -77.17 55.87
N ARG A 8 35.11 -77.44 54.62
CA ARG A 8 35.07 -78.71 53.84
C ARG A 8 33.82 -79.02 53.00
N ALA A 9 34.02 -79.13 51.68
CA ALA A 9 34.20 -80.40 50.94
C ALA A 9 34.26 -80.08 49.41
N ALA A 10 35.41 -80.29 48.74
CA ALA A 10 35.80 -81.49 47.96
C ALA A 10 35.10 -81.58 46.57
N LEU A 11 35.87 -81.39 45.47
CA LEU A 11 36.25 -82.41 44.46
C LEU A 11 35.02 -82.95 43.69
N THR A 12 34.90 -82.93 42.35
CA THR A 12 35.84 -83.30 41.28
C THR A 12 35.08 -83.14 39.96
N ALA A 13 35.75 -82.75 38.86
CA ALA A 13 35.69 -83.41 37.54
C ALA A 13 36.29 -82.51 36.44
N ILE A 14 37.43 -82.95 35.93
CA ILE A 14 38.05 -82.49 34.69
C ILE A 14 37.41 -83.28 33.54
N VAL A 15 36.93 -82.59 32.50
CA VAL A 15 36.82 -83.17 31.14
C VAL A 15 37.40 -82.15 30.17
N VAL A 16 38.46 -82.58 29.48
CA VAL A 16 39.13 -81.89 28.38
C VAL A 16 38.35 -82.17 27.10
N VAL A 17 38.01 -81.12 26.34
CA VAL A 17 37.78 -81.23 24.89
C VAL A 17 38.49 -80.07 24.21
N ALA A 18 39.52 -80.41 23.42
CA ALA A 18 40.17 -79.52 22.49
C ALA A 18 39.35 -79.46 21.19
N ALA A 19 39.01 -78.27 20.72
CA ALA A 19 38.60 -78.04 19.33
C ALA A 19 38.77 -76.55 18.94
N THR A 20 39.57 -76.35 17.90
CA THR A 20 39.44 -75.31 16.85
C THR A 20 39.67 -73.83 17.23
N LEU A 21 40.89 -73.37 16.95
CA LEU A 21 41.16 -72.07 16.33
C LEU A 21 40.28 -71.95 15.07
N LEU A 22 39.35 -70.99 15.01
CA LEU A 22 38.73 -70.39 13.81
C LEU A 22 37.59 -69.45 14.24
N ALA A 23 37.90 -68.24 14.71
CA ALA A 23 36.93 -67.13 14.82
C ALA A 23 37.64 -65.78 15.00
N SER A 24 38.43 -65.37 14.00
CA SER A 24 38.81 -63.94 13.82
C SER A 24 38.13 -63.45 12.55
N CYS A 25 36.85 -63.09 12.66
CA CYS A 25 36.08 -62.30 11.69
C CYS A 25 34.86 -61.71 12.40
N GLU A 26 35.09 -60.88 13.41
CA GLU A 26 34.04 -59.99 13.90
C GLU A 26 34.12 -58.72 13.07
N THR A 27 33.20 -58.60 12.12
CA THR A 27 33.08 -57.43 11.24
C THR A 27 32.85 -56.20 12.12
N PRO A 28 33.69 -55.16 12.04
CA PRO A 28 33.44 -53.92 12.77
C PRO A 28 32.04 -53.40 12.43
N PRO A 29 31.26 -52.92 13.41
CA PRO A 29 29.96 -52.32 13.12
C PRO A 29 30.16 -51.22 12.07
N PRO A 30 29.25 -51.13 11.07
CA PRO A 30 29.39 -50.14 10.02
C PRO A 30 29.54 -48.76 10.65
N PRO A 31 30.48 -47.91 10.15
CA PRO A 31 30.64 -46.56 10.67
C PRO A 31 29.27 -45.87 10.63
N PRO A 32 28.90 -45.11 11.67
CA PRO A 32 27.64 -44.39 11.69
C PRO A 32 27.55 -43.57 10.40
N PRO A 33 26.38 -43.56 9.71
CA PRO A 33 26.24 -42.80 8.48
C PRO A 33 26.71 -41.37 8.74
N PRO A 34 27.51 -40.77 7.84
CA PRO A 34 27.99 -39.41 8.03
C PRO A 34 26.77 -38.54 8.36
N LEU A 35 26.81 -37.88 9.51
CA LEU A 35 25.80 -36.91 9.90
C LEU A 35 25.77 -35.86 8.79
N VAL A 36 24.83 -36.01 7.86
CA VAL A 36 24.59 -34.99 6.84
C VAL A 36 24.14 -33.78 7.63
N ALA A 37 25.04 -32.79 7.79
CA ALA A 37 24.71 -31.55 8.45
C ALA A 37 23.45 -31.01 7.79
N ALA A 38 22.40 -30.79 8.59
CA ALA A 38 21.15 -30.25 8.07
C ALA A 38 21.46 -28.98 7.28
N PRO A 39 20.92 -28.80 6.07
CA PRO A 39 21.14 -27.58 5.29
C PRO A 39 20.86 -26.36 6.17
N PRO A 40 21.71 -25.32 6.12
CA PRO A 40 21.52 -24.13 6.95
C PRO A 40 20.12 -23.57 6.70
N ALA A 41 19.41 -23.24 7.79
CA ALA A 41 18.06 -22.71 7.69
C ALA A 41 18.06 -21.43 6.85
N PRO A 42 17.04 -21.22 5.99
CA PRO A 42 16.92 -19.99 5.23
C PRO A 42 16.83 -18.79 6.18
N PRO A 43 17.35 -17.62 5.78
CA PRO A 43 17.29 -16.43 6.61
C PRO A 43 15.83 -16.07 6.95
N PRO A 44 15.62 -15.37 8.08
CA PRO A 44 14.30 -14.88 8.43
C PRO A 44 13.80 -13.90 7.36
N ILE A 45 12.47 -13.75 7.28
CA ILE A 45 11.89 -12.66 6.50
C ILE A 45 12.28 -11.35 7.20
N THR A 46 12.83 -10.40 6.46
CA THR A 46 13.26 -9.11 7.02
C THR A 46 12.67 -7.97 6.21
N LEU A 47 11.94 -7.08 6.87
CA LEU A 47 11.49 -5.81 6.31
C LEU A 47 11.90 -4.69 7.27
N SER A 48 12.63 -3.70 6.75
CA SER A 48 13.12 -2.55 7.50
C SER A 48 11.97 -1.82 8.20
N SER A 49 12.18 -1.36 9.44
CA SER A 49 11.19 -0.57 10.17
C SER A 49 10.80 0.70 9.42
N SER A 50 11.75 1.34 8.73
CA SER A 50 11.47 2.53 7.92
C SER A 50 10.51 2.23 6.76
N ILE A 51 10.57 1.04 6.17
CA ILE A 51 9.63 0.64 5.12
C ILE A 51 8.23 0.46 5.70
N VAL A 52 8.13 -0.15 6.88
CA VAL A 52 6.86 -0.32 7.60
C VAL A 52 6.27 1.02 8.04
N GLU A 53 7.09 1.96 8.49
CA GLU A 53 6.68 3.33 8.81
C GLU A 53 6.13 4.07 7.58
N LYS A 54 6.78 3.94 6.41
CA LYS A 54 6.26 4.51 5.15
C LYS A 54 4.89 3.92 4.80
N ALA A 55 4.71 2.61 4.94
CA ALA A 55 3.41 1.95 4.73
C ALA A 55 2.34 2.48 5.68
N SER A 56 2.68 2.67 6.96
CA SER A 56 1.77 3.24 7.96
C SER A 56 1.39 4.68 7.64
N ALA A 57 2.35 5.52 7.24
CA ALA A 57 2.09 6.90 6.85
C ALA A 57 1.09 6.99 5.68
N PHE A 58 1.23 6.12 4.66
CA PHE A 58 0.28 6.00 3.56
C PHE A 58 -1.13 5.59 4.05
N ARG A 59 -1.23 4.50 4.81
CA ARG A 59 -2.52 4.00 5.33
C ARG A 59 -3.22 5.03 6.20
N GLY A 60 -2.48 5.68 7.10
CA GLY A 60 -2.98 6.73 7.97
C GLY A 60 -3.51 7.93 7.20
N TYR A 61 -2.82 8.37 6.14
CA TYR A 61 -3.35 9.40 5.26
C TYR A 61 -4.65 8.95 4.58
N MET A 62 -4.66 7.78 3.94
CA MET A 62 -5.83 7.29 3.20
C MET A 62 -7.06 7.13 4.09
N GLN A 63 -6.87 6.70 5.34
CA GLN A 63 -7.92 6.63 6.35
C GLN A 63 -8.45 8.02 6.71
N ARG A 64 -7.56 8.96 7.08
CA ARG A 64 -7.98 10.31 7.51
C ARG A 64 -8.61 11.11 6.38
N ALA A 65 -7.99 11.11 5.20
CA ALA A 65 -8.51 11.82 4.02
C ALA A 65 -9.83 11.21 3.53
N GLY A 66 -9.95 9.88 3.55
CA GLY A 66 -11.20 9.20 3.19
C GLY A 66 -12.34 9.38 4.20
N ALA A 67 -12.04 9.85 5.42
CA ALA A 67 -13.02 10.15 6.46
C ALA A 67 -13.52 11.61 6.43
N ILE A 68 -13.00 12.44 5.52
CA ILE A 68 -13.50 13.81 5.35
C ILE A 68 -14.96 13.77 4.88
N GLY A 69 -15.85 14.27 5.73
CA GLY A 69 -17.28 14.35 5.46
C GLY A 69 -17.66 15.52 4.54
N ALA A 70 -18.87 15.44 3.98
CA ALA A 70 -19.43 16.45 3.07
C ALA A 70 -20.37 17.46 3.76
N THR A 71 -20.59 17.35 5.06
CA THR A 71 -21.51 18.20 5.84
C THR A 71 -20.75 19.35 6.49
N PHE A 72 -20.61 20.47 5.77
CA PHE A 72 -19.95 21.68 6.27
C PHE A 72 -20.96 22.71 6.74
N GLU A 73 -20.70 23.31 7.90
CA GLU A 73 -21.54 24.32 8.54
C GLU A 73 -20.85 25.69 8.63
N ASN A 74 -19.52 25.73 8.51
CA ASN A 74 -18.73 26.94 8.63
C ASN A 74 -17.35 26.81 7.96
N GLY A 75 -16.63 27.95 7.87
CA GLY A 75 -15.29 28.03 7.29
C GLY A 75 -14.23 27.23 8.04
N ASP A 76 -14.32 27.12 9.37
CA ASP A 76 -13.31 26.46 10.20
C ASP A 76 -13.27 24.95 9.97
N GLN A 77 -14.44 24.33 9.80
CA GLN A 77 -14.54 22.92 9.41
C GLN A 77 -13.85 22.65 8.06
N ILE A 78 -13.95 23.58 7.11
CA ILE A 78 -13.31 23.46 5.80
C ILE A 78 -11.79 23.58 5.96
N GLN A 79 -11.31 24.54 6.74
CA GLN A 79 -9.87 24.68 7.00
C GLN A 79 -9.29 23.47 7.73
N ALA A 80 -10.03 22.89 8.69
CA ALA A 80 -9.63 21.65 9.35
C ALA A 80 -9.51 20.48 8.35
N SER A 81 -10.50 20.31 7.48
CA SER A 81 -10.47 19.28 6.43
C SER A 81 -9.36 19.51 5.40
N LEU A 82 -9.10 20.75 5.01
CA LEU A 82 -7.95 21.10 4.17
C LEU A 82 -6.64 20.70 4.84
N LYS A 83 -6.45 20.98 6.14
CA LYS A 83 -5.23 20.60 6.87
C LYS A 83 -4.98 19.09 6.84
N VAL A 84 -6.04 18.28 6.95
CA VAL A 84 -5.94 16.81 6.83
C VAL A 84 -5.59 16.41 5.39
N GLY A 85 -6.32 16.94 4.42
CA GLY A 85 -6.19 16.53 3.02
C GLY A 85 -4.87 16.92 2.36
N VAL A 86 -4.27 18.05 2.75
CA VAL A 86 -2.97 18.48 2.18
C VAL A 86 -1.77 17.76 2.79
N ALA A 87 -1.93 17.07 3.93
CA ALA A 87 -0.85 16.54 4.75
C ALA A 87 -0.26 15.22 4.21
N TYR A 88 0.23 15.26 2.97
CA TYR A 88 1.08 14.23 2.39
C TYR A 88 2.10 14.84 1.44
N GLU A 89 3.33 14.33 1.47
CA GLU A 89 4.37 14.62 0.49
C GLU A 89 4.31 13.58 -0.64
N PRO A 90 4.22 13.97 -1.93
CA PRO A 90 3.99 13.05 -3.04
C PRO A 90 4.97 11.87 -3.15
N LYS A 91 6.28 12.10 -2.98
CA LYS A 91 7.29 11.04 -3.11
C LYS A 91 7.19 10.04 -1.96
N GLN A 92 7.08 10.52 -0.73
CA GLN A 92 6.89 9.70 0.47
C GLN A 92 5.57 8.93 0.41
N PHE A 93 4.49 9.59 -0.02
CA PHE A 93 3.17 8.96 -0.17
C PHE A 93 3.22 7.77 -1.13
N LEU A 94 3.85 7.95 -2.30
CA LEU A 94 4.01 6.85 -3.26
C LEU A 94 4.92 5.74 -2.76
N SER A 95 6.04 6.09 -2.12
CA SER A 95 6.92 5.12 -1.48
C SER A 95 6.18 4.32 -0.40
N GLY A 96 5.30 4.95 0.38
CA GLY A 96 4.43 4.31 1.35
C GLY A 96 3.38 3.40 0.71
N ALA A 97 2.81 3.77 -0.43
CA ALA A 97 1.89 2.91 -1.18
C ALA A 97 2.60 1.62 -1.68
N THR A 98 3.82 1.74 -2.20
CA THR A 98 4.64 0.58 -2.60
C THR A 98 5.06 -0.27 -1.41
N ALA A 99 5.45 0.36 -0.29
CA ALA A 99 5.77 -0.35 0.95
C ALA A 99 4.57 -1.12 1.49
N TYR A 100 3.38 -0.53 1.46
CA TYR A 100 2.16 -1.21 1.86
C TYR A 100 1.81 -2.37 0.92
N ALA A 101 1.98 -2.19 -0.39
CA ALA A 101 1.85 -3.29 -1.36
C ALA A 101 2.80 -4.46 -1.06
N ALA A 102 4.02 -4.19 -0.59
CA ALA A 102 4.95 -5.23 -0.16
C ALA A 102 4.45 -6.00 1.07
N VAL A 103 3.92 -5.30 2.09
CA VAL A 103 3.31 -5.95 3.25
C VAL A 103 2.13 -6.82 2.83
N LEU A 104 1.29 -6.36 1.91
CA LEU A 104 0.17 -7.13 1.37
C LEU A 104 0.64 -8.37 0.61
N ALA A 105 1.67 -8.28 -0.23
CA ALA A 105 2.22 -9.43 -0.94
C ALA A 105 2.83 -10.48 0.02
N LEU A 106 3.46 -10.03 1.12
CA LEU A 106 3.94 -10.93 2.17
C LEU A 106 2.82 -11.69 2.90
N GLN A 107 1.55 -11.28 2.74
CA GLN A 107 0.39 -12.04 3.24
C GLN A 107 0.01 -13.23 2.36
N ASP A 108 0.62 -13.39 1.18
CA ASP A 108 0.33 -14.53 0.31
C ASP A 108 1.30 -15.68 0.59
N PRO A 109 0.85 -16.78 1.22
CA PRO A 109 1.73 -17.88 1.59
C PRO A 109 2.28 -18.63 0.37
N THR A 110 1.56 -18.64 -0.76
CA THR A 110 2.03 -19.29 -1.99
C THR A 110 3.19 -18.50 -2.58
N TYR A 111 3.04 -17.18 -2.65
CA TYR A 111 4.08 -16.25 -3.08
C TYR A 111 5.33 -16.35 -2.21
N VAL A 112 5.16 -16.22 -0.89
CA VAL A 112 6.27 -16.30 0.06
C VAL A 112 6.97 -17.65 -0.01
N ALA A 113 6.24 -18.77 -0.07
CA ALA A 113 6.84 -20.10 -0.21
C ALA A 113 7.62 -20.25 -1.53
N SER A 114 7.08 -19.74 -2.64
CA SER A 114 7.75 -19.78 -3.96
C SER A 114 9.02 -18.96 -4.00
N VAL A 115 9.09 -17.83 -3.30
CA VAL A 115 10.33 -17.05 -3.21
C VAL A 115 11.33 -17.75 -2.28
N ARG A 116 10.85 -18.28 -1.15
CA ARG A 116 11.70 -18.90 -0.12
C ARG A 116 12.34 -20.22 -0.56
N SER A 117 11.85 -20.87 -1.62
CA SER A 117 12.55 -22.03 -2.20
C SER A 117 13.95 -21.69 -2.71
N PHE A 118 14.23 -20.41 -2.99
CA PHE A 118 15.55 -19.92 -3.41
C PHE A 118 16.40 -19.35 -2.26
N ALA A 119 15.90 -19.34 -1.02
CA ALA A 119 16.57 -18.68 0.11
C ALA A 119 17.62 -19.55 0.81
N THR A 120 17.60 -20.87 0.59
CA THR A 120 18.45 -21.86 1.29
C THR A 120 19.91 -21.80 0.83
N ASP A 121 20.16 -21.83 -0.48
CA ASP A 121 21.51 -21.70 -1.03
C ASP A 121 21.92 -20.21 -1.10
N PRO A 122 22.98 -19.78 -0.38
CA PRO A 122 23.42 -18.39 -0.40
C PRO A 122 23.78 -17.85 -1.79
N VAL A 123 24.36 -18.68 -2.67
CA VAL A 123 24.79 -18.25 -4.01
C VAL A 123 23.57 -18.04 -4.91
N GLN A 124 22.66 -19.01 -4.92
CA GLN A 124 21.39 -18.88 -5.63
C GLN A 124 20.59 -17.69 -5.10
N ARG A 125 20.45 -17.57 -3.78
CA ARG A 125 19.76 -16.44 -3.12
C ARG A 125 20.29 -15.10 -3.59
N GLN A 126 21.61 -14.92 -3.57
CA GLN A 126 22.23 -13.66 -3.99
C GLN A 126 21.99 -13.37 -5.49
N SER A 127 22.05 -14.40 -6.33
CA SER A 127 21.73 -14.27 -7.76
C SER A 127 20.29 -13.77 -7.97
N ILE A 128 19.32 -14.35 -7.25
CA ILE A 128 17.91 -13.95 -7.34
C ILE A 128 17.71 -12.53 -6.80
N ILE A 129 18.34 -12.16 -5.68
CA ILE A 129 18.33 -10.79 -5.14
C ILE A 129 18.80 -9.80 -6.21
N ASN A 130 19.94 -10.08 -6.85
CA ASN A 130 20.49 -9.21 -7.88
C ASN A 130 19.56 -9.08 -9.10
N GLN A 131 18.90 -10.18 -9.50
CA GLN A 131 17.93 -10.18 -10.61
C GLN A 131 16.71 -9.30 -10.28
N ILE A 132 16.17 -9.39 -9.06
CA ILE A 132 15.03 -8.56 -8.63
C ILE A 132 15.41 -7.07 -8.54
N ILE A 133 16.62 -6.76 -8.06
CA ILE A 133 17.10 -5.37 -7.99
C ILE A 133 17.29 -4.78 -9.39
N ALA A 134 17.86 -5.55 -10.32
CA ALA A 134 18.08 -5.13 -11.69
C ALA A 134 16.76 -4.97 -12.47
N ASP A 135 15.82 -5.90 -12.27
CA ASP A 135 14.50 -5.86 -12.86
C ASP A 135 13.41 -6.28 -11.85
N PRO A 136 12.68 -5.32 -11.26
CA PRO A 136 11.57 -5.62 -10.36
C PRO A 136 10.49 -6.52 -10.97
N ALA A 137 10.34 -6.57 -12.30
CA ALA A 137 9.38 -7.45 -12.97
C ALA A 137 9.72 -8.94 -12.78
N TYR A 138 10.97 -9.28 -12.44
CA TYR A 138 11.36 -10.63 -12.06
C TYR A 138 10.46 -11.23 -10.97
N ALA A 139 10.02 -10.39 -10.03
CA ALA A 139 9.16 -10.77 -8.92
C ALA A 139 7.76 -11.28 -9.35
N VAL A 140 7.34 -10.99 -10.58
CA VAL A 140 6.08 -11.49 -11.16
C VAL A 140 6.18 -12.97 -11.55
N GLY A 141 7.39 -13.49 -11.79
CA GLY A 141 7.62 -14.87 -12.20
C GLY A 141 7.42 -15.92 -11.11
N PHE A 142 7.37 -15.52 -9.83
CA PHE A 142 7.13 -16.44 -8.73
C PHE A 142 5.67 -16.91 -8.68
N LYS A 143 5.46 -18.16 -8.27
CA LYS A 143 4.11 -18.74 -8.11
C LYS A 143 3.35 -17.96 -7.03
N GLY A 144 2.06 -17.67 -7.25
CA GLY A 144 1.23 -16.88 -6.34
C GLY A 144 1.36 -15.37 -6.54
N SER A 145 2.11 -14.91 -7.55
CA SER A 145 2.20 -13.49 -7.88
C SER A 145 0.85 -12.90 -8.31
N ASP A 146 -0.05 -13.72 -8.86
CA ASP A 146 -1.40 -13.39 -9.29
C ASP A 146 -2.36 -13.16 -8.12
N THR A 147 -2.32 -14.00 -7.09
CA THR A 147 -3.12 -13.83 -5.87
C THR A 147 -2.56 -12.72 -4.98
N ALA A 148 -1.23 -12.60 -4.89
CA ALA A 148 -0.57 -11.48 -4.22
C ALA A 148 -0.87 -10.13 -4.91
N ALA A 149 -0.79 -10.07 -6.24
CA ALA A 149 -1.17 -8.89 -7.02
C ALA A 149 -2.66 -8.58 -6.86
N GLY A 150 -3.54 -9.59 -6.90
CA GLY A 150 -4.97 -9.42 -6.66
C GLY A 150 -5.26 -8.75 -5.32
N ARG A 151 -4.61 -9.22 -4.25
CA ARG A 151 -4.71 -8.59 -2.92
C ARG A 151 -4.27 -7.13 -2.91
N ILE A 152 -3.15 -6.79 -3.57
CA ILE A 152 -2.67 -5.41 -3.68
C ILE A 152 -3.69 -4.55 -4.44
N ILE A 153 -4.12 -5.00 -5.62
CA ILE A 153 -5.04 -4.28 -6.51
C ILE A 153 -6.35 -4.00 -5.78
N ASP A 154 -6.92 -5.00 -5.12
CA ASP A 154 -8.21 -4.87 -4.45
C ASP A 154 -8.13 -3.98 -3.22
N THR A 155 -7.06 -4.10 -2.42
CA THR A 155 -6.89 -3.30 -1.20
C THR A 155 -6.68 -1.83 -1.54
N LEU A 156 -5.69 -1.52 -2.38
CA LEU A 156 -5.40 -0.14 -2.79
C LEU A 156 -6.53 0.44 -3.65
N GLY A 157 -7.19 -0.40 -4.45
CA GLY A 157 -8.37 -0.05 -5.22
C GLY A 157 -9.54 0.37 -4.33
N ALA A 158 -9.82 -0.38 -3.26
CA ALA A 158 -10.87 -0.05 -2.31
C ALA A 158 -10.58 1.24 -1.53
N GLU A 159 -9.32 1.46 -1.13
CA GLU A 159 -8.91 2.72 -0.47
C GLU A 159 -9.01 3.92 -1.42
N GLY A 160 -8.55 3.77 -2.66
CA GLY A 160 -8.70 4.78 -3.70
C GLY A 160 -10.18 5.09 -3.97
N LEU A 161 -11.02 4.07 -4.14
CA LEU A 161 -12.46 4.25 -4.37
C LEU A 161 -13.16 4.95 -3.20
N ARG A 162 -12.79 4.62 -1.96
CA ARG A 162 -13.32 5.30 -0.77
C ARG A 162 -13.01 6.79 -0.81
N LEU A 163 -11.74 7.16 -1.05
CA LEU A 163 -11.33 8.56 -1.14
C LEU A 163 -12.00 9.26 -2.33
N TYR A 164 -12.13 8.59 -3.46
CA TYR A 164 -12.81 9.11 -4.65
C TYR A 164 -14.28 9.45 -4.35
N THR A 165 -15.03 8.50 -3.80
CA THR A 165 -16.46 8.68 -3.48
C THR A 165 -16.66 9.77 -2.44
N ALA A 166 -15.84 9.80 -1.38
CA ALA A 166 -15.86 10.89 -0.41
C ALA A 166 -15.56 12.24 -1.09
N GLY A 167 -14.59 12.29 -2.00
CA GLY A 167 -14.25 13.48 -2.77
C GLY A 167 -15.39 13.97 -3.67
N LYS A 168 -16.15 13.06 -4.30
CA LYS A 168 -17.36 13.40 -5.06
C LYS A 168 -18.43 14.01 -4.17
N ALA A 169 -18.64 13.46 -2.97
CA ALA A 169 -19.59 14.01 -2.00
C ALA A 169 -19.17 15.41 -1.53
N VAL A 170 -17.88 15.61 -1.21
CA VAL A 170 -17.34 16.93 -0.82
C VAL A 170 -17.44 17.93 -1.98
N LYS A 171 -17.11 17.52 -3.21
CA LYS A 171 -17.27 18.36 -4.39
C LYS A 171 -18.74 18.76 -4.60
N GLN A 172 -19.67 17.83 -4.38
CA GLN A 172 -21.11 18.13 -4.44
C GLN A 172 -21.51 19.14 -3.36
N ALA A 173 -21.02 18.97 -2.14
CA ALA A 173 -21.29 19.91 -1.05
C ALA A 173 -20.86 21.34 -1.38
N ALA A 174 -19.79 21.55 -2.15
CA ALA A 174 -19.41 22.88 -2.62
C ALA A 174 -20.54 23.58 -3.39
N TYR A 175 -21.26 22.84 -4.26
CA TYR A 175 -22.40 23.37 -5.00
C TYR A 175 -23.64 23.56 -4.13
N ASP A 176 -23.85 22.65 -3.17
CA ASP A 176 -25.01 22.69 -2.27
C ASP A 176 -24.92 23.90 -1.33
N VAL A 177 -23.72 24.18 -0.79
CA VAL A 177 -23.52 25.29 0.14
C VAL A 177 -23.24 26.61 -0.56
N GLN A 178 -23.05 26.70 -1.88
CA GLN A 178 -22.62 27.93 -2.58
C GLN A 178 -23.55 29.16 -2.38
N ARG A 179 -24.77 28.95 -1.87
CA ARG A 179 -25.74 30.01 -1.57
C ARG A 179 -25.93 30.26 -0.06
N ALA A 180 -25.28 29.47 0.79
CA ALA A 180 -25.33 29.66 2.23
C ALA A 180 -24.58 30.95 2.61
N LYS A 181 -25.18 31.77 3.49
CA LYS A 181 -24.60 33.07 3.88
C LYS A 181 -23.16 32.94 4.37
N TRP A 182 -22.88 31.91 5.19
CA TRP A 182 -21.55 31.68 5.75
C TRP A 182 -20.52 31.28 4.68
N SER A 183 -20.94 30.55 3.65
CA SER A 183 -20.01 29.99 2.66
C SER A 183 -19.58 31.02 1.61
N THR A 184 -20.40 32.05 1.39
CA THR A 184 -20.10 33.19 0.51
C THR A 184 -19.18 34.22 1.14
N LEU A 185 -18.89 34.09 2.44
CA LEU A 185 -17.93 34.97 3.11
C LEU A 185 -16.52 34.71 2.56
N PRO A 186 -15.70 35.77 2.41
CA PRO A 186 -14.33 35.61 1.96
C PRO A 186 -13.50 34.87 2.99
N VAL A 187 -12.62 33.98 2.52
CA VAL A 187 -11.54 33.43 3.34
C VAL A 187 -10.60 34.59 3.71
N LEU A 188 -10.38 34.81 5.01
CA LEU A 188 -9.62 35.97 5.50
C LEU A 188 -8.14 35.91 5.11
N ASP A 189 -7.46 34.79 5.38
CA ASP A 189 -6.03 34.60 5.10
C ASP A 189 -5.80 33.62 3.95
N ARG A 190 -6.07 34.07 2.73
CA ARG A 190 -5.94 33.24 1.51
C ARG A 190 -4.49 32.85 1.24
N ASP A 191 -3.57 33.79 1.41
CA ASP A 191 -2.15 33.58 1.12
C ASP A 191 -1.51 32.68 2.17
N GLY A 192 -1.81 32.87 3.45
CA GLY A 192 -1.34 31.99 4.52
C GLY A 192 -1.91 30.58 4.40
N ARG A 193 -3.18 30.42 4.00
CA ARG A 193 -3.77 29.10 3.68
C ARG A 193 -3.04 28.39 2.53
N LEU A 194 -2.73 29.09 1.43
CA LEU A 194 -1.97 28.52 0.33
C LEU A 194 -0.54 28.17 0.74
N ALA A 195 0.13 29.05 1.49
CA ALA A 195 1.47 28.82 2.02
C ALA A 195 1.48 27.58 2.93
N TYR A 196 0.50 27.45 3.83
CA TYR A 196 0.32 26.27 4.68
C TYR A 196 0.14 25.00 3.84
N ALA A 197 -0.74 25.03 2.83
CA ALA A 197 -0.98 23.89 1.96
C ALA A 197 0.31 23.41 1.26
N LYS A 198 1.15 24.34 0.79
CA LYS A 198 2.45 24.04 0.16
C LYS A 198 3.44 23.45 1.16
N THR A 199 3.59 24.07 2.34
CA THR A 199 4.50 23.59 3.39
C THR A 199 4.13 22.18 3.86
N MET A 200 2.85 21.95 4.15
CA MET A 200 2.39 20.64 4.60
C MET A 200 2.48 19.58 3.51
N SER A 201 2.28 19.95 2.25
CA SER A 201 2.44 19.05 1.12
C SER A 201 3.91 18.75 0.78
N ALA A 202 4.86 19.46 1.39
CA ALA A 202 6.29 19.18 1.31
C ALA A 202 6.82 18.47 2.58
N THR A 203 5.95 18.24 3.58
CA THR A 203 6.32 17.62 4.85
C THR A 203 5.94 16.15 4.82
N PRO A 204 6.89 15.21 5.03
CA PRO A 204 6.57 13.79 5.16
C PRO A 204 5.56 13.54 6.28
N ALA A 205 4.55 12.72 6.00
CA ALA A 205 3.55 12.29 6.98
C ALA A 205 4.17 11.36 8.03
N LEU A 206 3.67 11.43 9.27
CA LEU A 206 4.11 10.56 10.35
C LEU A 206 3.41 9.20 10.29
N ALA A 207 4.13 8.16 10.70
CA ALA A 207 3.58 6.84 10.95
C ALA A 207 2.79 6.80 12.27
N ASP A 208 1.87 5.85 12.38
CA ASP A 208 1.16 5.56 13.62
C ASP A 208 1.76 4.33 14.31
N SER A 209 2.10 4.43 15.60
CA SER A 209 2.82 3.36 16.31
C SER A 209 2.04 2.05 16.42
N ALA A 210 0.72 2.11 16.61
CA ALA A 210 -0.12 0.91 16.68
C ALA A 210 -0.24 0.25 15.31
N ASP A 211 -0.36 1.07 14.26
CA ASP A 211 -0.41 0.59 12.88
C ASP A 211 0.94 0.01 12.41
N VAL A 212 2.06 0.60 12.79
CA VAL A 212 3.41 0.06 12.54
C VAL A 212 3.55 -1.32 13.17
N ALA A 213 3.12 -1.50 14.43
CA ALA A 213 3.17 -2.80 15.08
C ALA A 213 2.33 -3.85 14.33
N ALA A 214 1.12 -3.49 13.88
CA ALA A 214 0.26 -4.38 13.10
C ALA A 214 0.89 -4.76 11.75
N LEU A 215 1.44 -3.79 11.02
CA LEU A 215 2.12 -4.02 9.73
C LEU A 215 3.38 -4.87 9.89
N GLN A 216 4.15 -4.67 10.96
CA GLN A 216 5.33 -5.46 11.25
C GLN A 216 4.95 -6.94 11.46
N GLN A 217 3.92 -7.22 12.27
CA GLN A 217 3.42 -8.58 12.50
C GLN A 217 2.91 -9.22 11.21
N ALA A 218 2.18 -8.44 10.40
CA ALA A 218 1.73 -8.89 9.10
C ALA A 218 2.90 -9.26 8.18
N SER A 219 3.94 -8.42 8.07
CA SER A 219 5.09 -8.68 7.18
C SER A 219 5.85 -9.97 7.48
N MET A 220 5.74 -10.51 8.70
CA MET A 220 6.38 -11.76 9.11
C MET A 220 5.54 -13.01 8.77
N GLY A 221 4.34 -12.84 8.22
CA GLY A 221 3.45 -13.94 7.80
C GLY A 221 2.74 -14.67 8.95
N GLY A 222 2.85 -14.18 10.19
CA GLY A 222 2.28 -14.81 11.38
C GLY A 222 0.86 -14.38 11.74
N VAL A 223 0.40 -13.24 11.21
CA VAL A 223 -0.92 -12.68 11.51
C VAL A 223 -1.51 -12.04 10.25
N PRO A 224 -2.73 -12.42 9.81
CA PRO A 224 -3.40 -11.73 8.72
C PRO A 224 -3.57 -10.25 9.03
N LEU A 225 -3.18 -9.39 8.10
CA LEU A 225 -3.45 -7.96 8.22
C LEU A 225 -4.97 -7.73 8.18
N VAL A 226 -5.55 -7.33 9.31
CA VAL A 226 -6.95 -6.91 9.36
C VAL A 226 -7.05 -5.50 8.77
N PRO A 227 -7.95 -5.23 7.81
CA PRO A 227 -8.19 -3.89 7.31
C PRO A 227 -8.57 -2.95 8.47
N ALA A 228 -8.13 -1.69 8.42
CA ALA A 228 -8.59 -0.69 9.38
C ALA A 228 -10.13 -0.63 9.36
N PRO A 229 -10.81 -0.64 10.53
CA PRO A 229 -12.27 -0.61 10.57
C PRO A 229 -12.78 0.63 9.84
N PRO A 230 -13.83 0.50 9.01
CA PRO A 230 -14.36 1.64 8.28
C PRO A 230 -14.99 2.65 9.25
N ALA A 231 -14.75 3.95 9.02
CA ALA A 231 -15.30 5.05 9.84
C ALA A 231 -16.81 5.29 9.64
N ALA A 232 -17.46 4.55 8.73
CA ALA A 232 -18.90 4.60 8.43
C ALA A 232 -19.33 3.24 7.85
N PRO A 233 -20.63 2.86 7.88
CA PRO A 233 -21.07 1.58 7.33
C PRO A 233 -21.00 1.62 5.80
N ALA A 234 -19.84 1.31 5.24
CA ALA A 234 -19.76 0.85 3.86
C ALA A 234 -20.46 -0.50 3.79
N ALA A 235 -21.34 -0.70 2.80
CA ALA A 235 -21.91 -2.01 2.50
C ALA A 235 -20.82 -3.08 2.60
N ALA A 236 -21.06 -4.11 3.42
CA ALA A 236 -20.11 -5.16 3.67
C ALA A 236 -19.66 -5.77 2.34
N VAL A 237 -18.52 -5.34 1.84
CA VAL A 237 -17.81 -6.07 0.79
C VAL A 237 -17.34 -7.32 1.49
N THR A 238 -18.02 -8.43 1.24
CA THR A 238 -17.54 -9.75 1.61
C THR A 238 -16.16 -9.90 0.99
N VAL A 239 -15.12 -9.89 1.82
CA VAL A 239 -13.76 -10.23 1.40
C VAL A 239 -13.77 -11.73 1.13
N SER A 240 -14.20 -12.12 -0.07
CA SER A 240 -13.79 -13.39 -0.66
C SER A 240 -12.26 -13.41 -0.62
N GLY A 241 -11.65 -14.57 -0.35
CA GLY A 241 -10.19 -14.72 -0.34
C GLY A 241 -9.55 -14.13 -1.61
N PRO A 242 -8.24 -13.80 -1.59
CA PRO A 242 -7.60 -13.05 -2.66
C PRO A 242 -7.92 -13.68 -4.02
N ARG A 243 -8.62 -12.93 -4.89
CA ARG A 243 -8.83 -13.37 -6.26
C ARG A 243 -7.48 -13.37 -6.98
N SER A 244 -7.33 -14.27 -7.94
CA SER A 244 -6.24 -14.17 -8.91
C SER A 244 -6.48 -12.93 -9.80
N ALA A 245 -5.45 -12.12 -9.99
CA ALA A 245 -5.43 -11.07 -10.99
C ALA A 245 -4.39 -11.43 -12.06
N PRO A 246 -4.76 -11.54 -13.35
CA PRO A 246 -3.78 -11.84 -14.39
C PRO A 246 -2.94 -10.59 -14.74
N PRO A 247 -1.68 -10.77 -15.20
CA PRO A 247 -0.87 -9.68 -15.76
C PRO A 247 -1.48 -9.14 -17.07
N PRO A 248 -1.08 -7.94 -17.55
CA PRO A 248 0.01 -7.10 -17.05
C PRO A 248 -0.34 -6.25 -15.83
N TYR A 249 0.56 -6.21 -14.85
CA TYR A 249 0.41 -5.38 -13.65
C TYR A 249 0.99 -3.97 -13.83
N LYS A 250 0.53 -3.03 -13.01
CA LYS A 250 1.09 -1.68 -12.94
C LYS A 250 2.42 -1.67 -12.18
N PRO A 251 3.32 -0.70 -12.47
CA PRO A 251 4.62 -0.61 -11.82
C PRO A 251 4.60 -0.62 -10.29
N LEU A 252 3.60 0.00 -9.64
CA LEU A 252 3.47 -0.03 -8.18
C LEU A 252 3.29 -1.46 -7.66
N VAL A 253 2.42 -2.25 -8.29
CA VAL A 253 2.17 -3.65 -7.91
C VAL A 253 3.43 -4.48 -8.10
N ILE A 254 4.11 -4.32 -9.24
CA ILE A 254 5.36 -5.01 -9.55
C ILE A 254 6.43 -4.69 -8.49
N ARG A 255 6.61 -3.42 -8.14
CA ARG A 255 7.60 -2.99 -7.15
C ARG A 255 7.24 -3.45 -5.74
N GLY A 256 5.94 -3.47 -5.39
CA GLY A 256 5.47 -4.07 -4.14
C GLY A 256 5.81 -5.55 -4.04
N LEU A 257 5.55 -6.33 -5.10
CA LEU A 257 5.96 -7.73 -5.21
C LEU A 257 7.49 -7.89 -5.10
N ALA A 258 8.26 -7.04 -5.77
CA ALA A 258 9.72 -7.07 -5.71
C ALA A 258 10.26 -6.83 -4.28
N VAL A 259 9.75 -5.82 -3.58
CA VAL A 259 10.15 -5.57 -2.18
C VAL A 259 9.73 -6.73 -1.26
N ALA A 260 8.55 -7.31 -1.47
CA ALA A 260 8.11 -8.50 -0.74
C ALA A 260 9.03 -9.70 -0.99
N ALA A 261 9.43 -9.94 -2.24
CA ALA A 261 10.36 -11.00 -2.59
C ALA A 261 11.74 -10.77 -1.96
N LEU A 262 12.28 -9.55 -2.01
CA LEU A 262 13.51 -9.18 -1.32
C LEU A 262 13.40 -9.39 0.19
N ALA A 263 12.26 -9.04 0.81
CA ALA A 263 12.02 -9.29 2.23
C ALA A 263 11.98 -10.79 2.55
N ALA A 264 11.31 -11.59 1.72
CA ALA A 264 11.22 -13.04 1.89
C ALA A 264 12.58 -13.76 1.73
N LEU A 265 13.50 -13.17 0.94
CA LEU A 265 14.90 -13.61 0.78
C LEU A 265 15.81 -13.08 1.90
N GLY A 266 15.31 -12.27 2.84
CA GLY A 266 16.12 -11.68 3.92
C GLY A 266 16.98 -10.49 3.48
N ALA A 267 16.62 -9.84 2.36
CA ALA A 267 17.39 -8.78 1.71
C ALA A 267 16.76 -7.38 1.84
N ALA A 268 15.63 -7.23 2.54
CA ALA A 268 14.96 -5.94 2.74
C ALA A 268 15.05 -5.38 4.17
N GLY A 269 16.06 -5.80 4.95
CA GLY A 269 16.38 -5.20 6.25
C GLY A 269 17.09 -3.84 6.14
N ASP A 270 17.33 -3.19 7.28
CA ASP A 270 17.85 -1.81 7.35
C ASP A 270 19.20 -1.61 6.62
N ASN A 271 20.05 -2.64 6.59
CA ASN A 271 21.35 -2.61 5.91
C ASN A 271 21.24 -2.39 4.39
N ASN A 272 20.08 -2.68 3.78
CA ASN A 272 19.83 -2.54 2.35
C ASN A 272 18.83 -1.41 2.03
N LEU A 273 18.49 -0.55 3.00
CA LEU A 273 17.41 0.43 2.86
C LEU A 273 17.55 1.32 1.62
N ALA A 274 18.75 1.81 1.32
CA ALA A 274 19.00 2.63 0.13
C ALA A 274 18.68 1.90 -1.19
N THR A 275 19.01 0.61 -1.27
CA THR A 275 18.69 -0.24 -2.42
C THR A 275 17.19 -0.49 -2.51
N ILE A 276 16.52 -0.77 -1.39
CA ILE A 276 15.06 -0.96 -1.36
C ILE A 276 14.33 0.32 -1.76
N ASP A 277 14.76 1.48 -1.25
CA ASP A 277 14.21 2.78 -1.66
C ASP A 277 14.35 3.00 -3.17
N ALA A 278 15.48 2.62 -3.78
CA ALA A 278 15.67 2.68 -5.23
C ALA A 278 14.71 1.73 -6.00
N VAL A 279 14.51 0.50 -5.51
CA VAL A 279 13.56 -0.47 -6.08
C VAL A 279 12.12 0.06 -6.00
N MET A 280 11.77 0.85 -4.98
CA MET A 280 10.42 1.41 -4.83
C MET A 280 10.11 2.61 -5.72
N VAL A 281 11.10 3.25 -6.35
CA VAL A 281 10.90 4.48 -7.14
C VAL A 281 9.98 4.22 -8.33
N GLU A 282 8.83 4.89 -8.36
CA GLU A 282 7.85 4.75 -9.44
C GLU A 282 7.51 6.14 -10.05
N PRO A 283 8.14 6.53 -11.17
CA PRO A 283 8.05 7.90 -11.67
C PRO A 283 6.68 8.27 -12.26
N ALA A 284 5.91 7.32 -12.80
CA ALA A 284 4.66 7.64 -13.49
C ALA A 284 3.56 8.09 -12.50
N SER A 285 3.41 7.41 -11.37
CA SER A 285 2.47 7.80 -10.31
C SER A 285 2.97 9.00 -9.53
N ALA A 286 4.30 9.19 -9.42
CA ALA A 286 4.86 10.41 -8.82
C ALA A 286 4.44 11.65 -9.61
N MET A 287 4.48 11.58 -10.96
CA MET A 287 3.97 12.66 -11.81
C MET A 287 2.48 12.93 -11.58
N CYS A 288 1.67 11.88 -11.42
CA CYS A 288 0.24 12.04 -11.14
C CYS A 288 -0.01 12.83 -9.85
N LEU A 289 0.66 12.45 -8.76
CA LEU A 289 0.50 13.12 -7.46
C LEU A 289 1.02 14.56 -7.48
N ASN A 290 2.14 14.81 -8.19
CA ASN A 290 2.65 16.16 -8.40
C ASN A 290 1.66 17.05 -9.15
N MET A 291 0.99 16.50 -10.18
CA MET A 291 -0.06 17.23 -10.89
C MET A 291 -1.29 17.49 -10.01
N ALA A 292 -1.70 16.54 -9.17
CA ALA A 292 -2.78 16.76 -8.21
C ALA A 292 -2.47 17.92 -7.25
N LYS A 293 -1.24 17.96 -6.70
CA LYS A 293 -0.79 19.09 -5.87
C LYS A 293 -0.74 20.41 -6.64
N LEU A 294 -0.25 20.40 -7.88
CA LEU A 294 -0.20 21.60 -8.71
C LEU A 294 -1.61 22.16 -8.98
N ASN A 295 -2.56 21.31 -9.38
CA ASN A 295 -3.95 21.70 -9.60
C ASN A 295 -4.56 22.28 -8.32
N LEU A 296 -4.28 21.66 -7.17
CA LEU A 296 -4.71 22.15 -5.87
C LEU A 296 -4.20 23.57 -5.62
N TYR A 297 -2.89 23.81 -5.78
CA TYR A 297 -2.32 25.13 -5.51
C TYR A 297 -2.89 26.20 -6.43
N GLN A 298 -3.14 25.87 -7.70
CA GLN A 298 -3.77 26.79 -8.65
C GLN A 298 -5.21 27.10 -8.22
N CYS A 299 -5.97 26.09 -7.78
CA CYS A 299 -7.33 26.27 -7.27
C CYS A 299 -7.34 27.16 -6.01
N LEU A 300 -6.52 26.84 -5.00
CA LEU A 300 -6.49 27.60 -3.74
C LEU A 300 -6.01 29.04 -3.94
N ALA A 301 -5.10 29.29 -4.89
CA ALA A 301 -4.60 30.63 -5.21
C ALA A 301 -5.70 31.57 -5.73
N VAL A 302 -6.69 31.05 -6.44
CA VAL A 302 -7.82 31.84 -6.97
C VAL A 302 -9.08 31.74 -6.11
N ALA A 303 -9.21 30.70 -5.28
CA ALA A 303 -10.35 30.50 -4.39
C ALA A 303 -10.55 31.69 -3.44
N LYS A 304 -11.75 32.29 -3.39
CA LYS A 304 -12.08 33.47 -2.57
C LYS A 304 -13.07 33.15 -1.44
N PRO A 305 -14.35 32.81 -1.72
CA PRO A 305 -15.29 32.38 -0.69
C PRO A 305 -15.05 30.94 -0.24
N HIS A 306 -15.54 30.59 0.94
CA HIS A 306 -15.35 29.27 1.54
C HIS A 306 -15.86 28.10 0.68
N TYR A 307 -16.94 28.26 -0.09
CA TYR A 307 -17.42 27.16 -0.95
C TYR A 307 -16.42 26.78 -2.05
N GLU A 308 -15.54 27.69 -2.48
CA GLU A 308 -14.48 27.40 -3.45
C GLU A 308 -13.38 26.52 -2.82
N ASP A 309 -13.10 26.69 -1.52
CA ASP A 309 -12.21 25.81 -0.77
C ASP A 309 -12.77 24.40 -0.65
N VAL A 310 -14.09 24.25 -0.47
CA VAL A 310 -14.78 22.95 -0.50
C VAL A 310 -14.60 22.28 -1.86
N PHE A 311 -14.73 23.06 -2.96
CA PHE A 311 -14.49 22.54 -4.30
C PHE A 311 -13.04 22.09 -4.49
N CYS A 312 -12.05 22.92 -4.11
CA CYS A 312 -10.63 22.56 -4.23
C CYS A 312 -10.30 21.30 -3.41
N LEU A 313 -10.87 21.16 -2.21
CA LEU A 313 -10.75 19.97 -1.36
C LEU A 313 -11.33 18.73 -2.05
N GLY A 314 -12.59 18.79 -2.52
CA GLY A 314 -13.23 17.65 -3.18
C GLY A 314 -12.54 17.24 -4.48
N GLN A 315 -12.25 18.19 -5.35
CA GLN A 315 -11.67 17.93 -6.67
C GLN A 315 -10.18 17.59 -6.61
N HIS A 316 -9.35 18.50 -6.10
CA HIS A 316 -7.91 18.41 -6.30
C HIS A 316 -7.17 17.73 -5.16
N ILE A 317 -7.78 17.64 -3.98
CA ILE A 317 -7.20 16.86 -2.88
C ILE A 317 -7.72 15.43 -2.90
N MET A 318 -9.03 15.24 -2.95
CA MET A 318 -9.62 13.91 -2.78
C MET A 318 -9.72 13.16 -4.10
N ILE A 319 -10.44 13.69 -5.09
CA ILE A 319 -10.64 13.03 -6.40
C ILE A 319 -9.31 12.83 -7.13
N ASP A 320 -8.53 13.89 -7.37
CA ASP A 320 -7.28 13.77 -8.15
C ASP A 320 -6.29 12.80 -7.47
N THR A 321 -6.10 12.88 -6.14
CA THR A 321 -5.23 11.94 -5.41
C THR A 321 -5.75 10.50 -5.49
N SER A 322 -7.05 10.28 -5.30
CA SER A 322 -7.64 8.95 -5.39
C SER A 322 -7.49 8.32 -6.78
N MET A 323 -7.63 9.11 -7.83
CA MET A 323 -7.41 8.67 -9.21
C MET A 323 -5.97 8.26 -9.46
N CYS A 324 -5.00 8.94 -8.85
CA CYS A 324 -3.61 8.52 -8.88
C CYS A 324 -3.41 7.16 -8.21
N VAL A 325 -4.01 6.92 -7.03
CA VAL A 325 -3.95 5.64 -6.33
C VAL A 325 -4.60 4.51 -7.15
N LEU A 326 -5.81 4.74 -7.68
CA LEU A 326 -6.53 3.77 -8.51
C LEU A 326 -5.75 3.40 -9.78
N LYS A 327 -5.17 4.40 -10.46
CA LYS A 327 -4.35 4.17 -11.65
C LYS A 327 -3.06 3.43 -11.33
N ALA A 328 -2.42 3.76 -10.20
CA ALA A 328 -1.19 3.14 -9.75
C ALA A 328 -1.40 1.68 -9.33
N SER A 329 -2.50 1.38 -8.64
CA SER A 329 -2.85 0.01 -8.26
C SER A 329 -3.28 -0.82 -9.47
N GLY A 330 -3.81 -0.20 -10.53
CA GLY A 330 -4.38 -0.92 -11.67
C GLY A 330 -5.81 -1.39 -11.42
N ALA A 331 -6.47 -0.87 -10.39
CA ALA A 331 -7.89 -1.08 -10.16
C ALA A 331 -8.72 -0.45 -11.28
N ALA A 332 -9.94 -0.96 -11.47
CA ALA A 332 -10.90 -0.37 -12.39
C ALA A 332 -11.19 1.07 -11.97
N LEU A 333 -11.07 2.01 -12.91
CA LEU A 333 -11.42 3.40 -12.67
C LEU A 333 -12.95 3.53 -12.58
N PRO A 334 -13.47 4.33 -11.64
CA PRO A 334 -14.89 4.68 -11.60
C PRO A 334 -15.34 5.24 -12.95
N TYR A 335 -16.50 4.80 -13.44
CA TYR A 335 -17.11 5.36 -14.64
C TYR A 335 -17.60 6.77 -14.36
N GLU A 336 -17.12 7.75 -15.12
CA GLU A 336 -17.67 9.10 -15.13
C GLU A 336 -18.51 9.29 -16.40
N PRO A 337 -19.83 9.56 -16.29
CA PRO A 337 -20.64 9.83 -17.45
C PRO A 337 -20.13 11.08 -18.17
N PRO A 338 -20.16 11.10 -19.52
CA PRO A 338 -19.72 12.26 -20.28
C PRO A 338 -20.50 13.51 -19.85
N PRO A 339 -19.86 14.70 -19.81
CA PRO A 339 -20.54 15.93 -19.46
C PRO A 339 -21.73 16.15 -20.41
N PRO A 340 -22.87 16.64 -19.91
CA PRO A 340 -24.01 16.92 -20.77
C PRO A 340 -23.58 17.91 -21.87
N PRO A 341 -24.16 17.80 -23.08
CA PRO A 341 -23.85 18.72 -24.16
C PRO A 341 -24.09 20.15 -23.70
N LYS A 342 -23.16 21.05 -24.03
CA LYS A 342 -23.32 22.48 -23.72
C LYS A 342 -24.64 22.96 -24.35
N PRO A 343 -25.50 23.68 -23.62
CA PRO A 343 -26.70 24.23 -24.21
C PRO A 343 -26.31 25.10 -25.40
N GLU A 344 -26.86 24.79 -26.57
CA GLU A 344 -26.65 25.62 -27.76
C GLU A 344 -27.13 27.04 -27.45
N PRO A 345 -26.37 28.09 -27.84
CA PRO A 345 -26.82 29.44 -27.65
C PRO A 345 -28.12 29.62 -28.43
N VAL A 346 -29.22 29.82 -27.70
CA VAL A 346 -30.51 30.19 -28.30
C VAL A 346 -30.29 31.53 -29.00
N VAL A 347 -30.11 31.50 -30.32
CA VAL A 347 -30.11 32.70 -31.15
C VAL A 347 -31.54 33.23 -31.12
N THR A 348 -31.85 34.06 -30.12
CA THR A 348 -33.03 34.91 -30.18
C THR A 348 -32.83 35.83 -31.38
N LYS A 349 -33.48 35.50 -32.51
CA LYS A 349 -33.61 36.40 -33.65
C LYS A 349 -34.14 37.73 -33.09
N LYS A 350 -33.31 38.77 -33.06
CA LYS A 350 -33.74 40.12 -32.70
C LYS A 350 -34.89 40.47 -33.65
N LYS A 351 -36.09 40.74 -33.10
CA LYS A 351 -37.20 41.29 -33.87
C LYS A 351 -36.70 42.54 -34.60
N PRO A 352 -36.92 42.69 -35.91
CA PRO A 352 -36.52 43.90 -36.61
C PRO A 352 -37.25 45.09 -35.98
N VAL A 353 -36.48 46.10 -35.55
CA VAL A 353 -37.02 47.36 -35.03
C VAL A 353 -37.76 48.03 -36.18
N ALA A 354 -39.07 48.18 -36.03
CA ALA A 354 -39.90 48.89 -36.99
C ALA A 354 -39.40 50.34 -37.09
N LYS A 355 -38.90 50.72 -38.28
CA LYS A 355 -38.50 52.08 -38.62
C LYS A 355 -39.73 52.99 -38.50
N LYS A 356 -39.74 53.92 -37.53
CA LYS A 356 -40.76 54.98 -37.48
C LYS A 356 -40.76 55.73 -38.81
N ARG A 357 -41.90 55.73 -39.52
CA ARG A 357 -42.11 56.57 -40.70
C ARG A 357 -42.07 58.04 -40.27
N ALA A 358 -41.23 58.82 -40.93
CA ALA A 358 -41.19 60.26 -40.77
C ALA A 358 -42.52 60.86 -41.23
N SER A 359 -43.12 61.69 -40.37
CA SER A 359 -44.33 62.47 -40.65
C SER A 359 -44.03 63.51 -41.72
N ALA A 360 -44.78 63.46 -42.83
CA ALA A 360 -44.72 64.41 -43.92
C ALA A 360 -45.09 65.83 -43.43
N LYS A 361 -44.20 66.78 -43.72
CA LYS A 361 -44.38 68.21 -43.46
C LYS A 361 -45.37 68.76 -44.50
N LYS A 362 -46.55 69.21 -44.05
CA LYS A 362 -47.55 69.90 -44.87
C LYS A 362 -47.02 71.29 -45.23
N LYS A 363 -47.00 71.61 -46.52
CA LYS A 363 -46.77 72.97 -47.04
C LYS A 363 -47.92 73.88 -46.61
N SER A 364 -47.57 75.08 -46.14
CA SER A 364 -48.36 76.28 -46.37
C SER A 364 -47.39 77.42 -46.68
#